data_AF-A0A954FHV1-F1
#
_entry.id   AF-A0A954FHV1-F1
#
_cell.length_a   1.000
_cell.length_b   1.000
_cell.length_c   1.000
_cell.angle_alpha   90.00
_cell.angle_beta   90.00
_cell.angle_gamma   90.00
#
_symmetry.space_group_name_H-M   'P 1'
#
loop_
_entity.id
_entity.type
_entity.pdbx_description
1 polymer ?
#
loop_
_entity_poly.entity_id
_entity_poly.type
_entity_poly.pdbx_seq_one_letter_code
_entity_poly.pdbx_strand_id
1 'polypeptide(L)'
;MAKKKVVKKAAKPAKPAKVSPRAAKKVAKTPRSVAKKKPVAAKTVPRKTAPKKSAPKKVVAPKRPAPVVTIARKPAPEPEPTQRKKGVRKATISSGVHDEKATRKLGRSRIPIDAPLDVVFQNDIQAREAFMFLGIHSIRDLEQFNPDDLVLRLTGPAKLTVGRIRKILAMNNRCLSNDEEFALEFQDLLSRPRE
;
A
#
# COMPACT_ATOMS: atom_id res chain seq x y z
N MET A 1 64.48 35.24 6.38
CA MET A 1 63.70 34.76 5.23
C MET A 1 62.22 35.04 5.49
N ALA A 2 61.63 36.01 4.77
CA ALA A 2 60.25 36.44 4.97
C ALA A 2 59.43 36.21 3.69
N LYS A 3 58.31 35.51 3.77
CA LYS A 3 57.34 35.39 2.68
C LYS A 3 56.01 36.01 3.08
N LYS A 4 55.79 37.25 2.64
CA LYS A 4 54.47 37.89 2.50
C LYS A 4 53.63 37.05 1.53
N LYS A 5 52.38 36.72 1.89
CA LYS A 5 51.38 36.28 0.92
C LYS A 5 50.22 37.28 0.89
N VAL A 6 50.09 37.90 -0.26
CA VAL A 6 49.16 38.97 -0.63
C VAL A 6 47.79 38.38 -0.95
N VAL A 7 46.76 39.02 -0.40
CA VAL A 7 45.34 38.85 -0.76
C VAL A 7 45.12 39.37 -2.18
N LYS A 8 44.49 38.57 -3.05
CA LYS A 8 43.92 39.07 -4.32
C LYS A 8 42.44 38.73 -4.43
N LYS A 9 41.75 39.77 -4.85
CA LYS A 9 40.32 40.07 -4.89
C LYS A 9 39.81 39.91 -6.33
N ALA A 10 38.51 39.63 -6.45
CA ALA A 10 37.60 39.87 -7.58
C ALA A 10 37.77 39.05 -8.88
N ALA A 11 36.65 38.49 -9.36
CA ALA A 11 35.88 39.08 -10.47
C ALA A 11 34.55 38.34 -10.71
N LYS A 12 33.45 39.10 -10.78
CA LYS A 12 32.16 38.69 -11.41
C LYS A 12 32.28 38.83 -12.93
N PRO A 13 31.45 38.10 -13.71
CA PRO A 13 30.84 38.67 -14.92
C PRO A 13 29.30 38.52 -14.85
N ALA A 14 28.48 39.58 -14.94
CA ALA A 14 28.17 40.46 -16.07
C ALA A 14 27.40 39.75 -17.21
N LYS A 15 26.10 40.10 -17.32
CA LYS A 15 25.18 39.83 -18.45
C LYS A 15 25.57 40.66 -19.69
N PRO A 16 25.10 40.29 -20.90
CA PRO A 16 24.14 41.19 -21.60
C PRO A 16 23.05 40.42 -22.43
N ALA A 17 21.79 40.88 -22.39
CA ALA A 17 21.01 41.62 -23.43
C ALA A 17 20.23 40.72 -24.42
N LYS A 18 18.88 40.62 -24.36
CA LYS A 18 17.81 41.47 -24.94
C LYS A 18 17.58 41.27 -26.46
N VAL A 19 16.56 40.47 -26.85
CA VAL A 19 15.71 40.70 -28.04
C VAL A 19 14.31 40.09 -27.82
N SER A 20 13.27 40.87 -28.11
CA SER A 20 11.85 40.47 -28.32
C SER A 20 11.38 41.24 -29.58
N PRO A 21 10.14 41.15 -30.08
CA PRO A 21 9.17 40.05 -30.28
C PRO A 21 8.70 39.95 -31.77
N ARG A 22 7.96 38.92 -32.22
CA ARG A 22 7.13 39.06 -33.44
C ARG A 22 5.96 38.06 -33.60
N ALA A 23 4.76 38.65 -33.62
CA ALA A 23 3.58 38.43 -34.47
C ALA A 23 2.88 37.05 -34.60
N ALA A 24 1.64 37.08 -34.10
CA ALA A 24 0.41 36.48 -34.62
C ALA A 24 0.40 35.85 -36.03
N LYS A 25 -0.25 34.67 -36.12
CA LYS A 25 -1.10 34.33 -37.28
C LYS A 25 -2.33 33.54 -36.84
N LYS A 26 -3.49 34.19 -36.98
CA LYS A 26 -4.84 33.60 -36.97
C LYS A 26 -4.97 32.61 -38.14
N VAL A 27 -5.55 31.43 -37.91
CA VAL A 27 -6.37 30.74 -38.92
C VAL A 27 -7.58 30.12 -38.21
N ALA A 28 -8.71 30.80 -38.37
CA ALA A 28 -10.04 30.21 -38.21
C ALA A 28 -10.36 29.36 -39.44
N LYS A 29 -11.01 28.19 -39.25
CA LYS A 29 -11.87 27.52 -40.25
C LYS A 29 -12.60 26.30 -39.65
N THR A 30 -13.83 26.52 -39.22
CA THR A 30 -14.99 25.61 -39.42
C THR A 30 -15.87 26.28 -40.49
N PRO A 31 -16.65 25.62 -41.37
CA PRO A 31 -17.63 24.55 -41.01
C PRO A 31 -17.94 23.47 -42.10
N ARG A 32 -18.69 22.42 -41.71
CA ARG A 32 -19.68 21.56 -42.47
C ARG A 32 -19.72 20.16 -41.79
N SER A 33 -20.81 19.57 -41.27
CA SER A 33 -22.26 19.52 -41.60
C SER A 33 -22.45 19.17 -43.08
N VAL A 34 -22.96 18.02 -43.55
CA VAL A 34 -23.99 17.06 -43.11
C VAL A 34 -23.75 15.76 -43.91
N ALA A 35 -24.09 14.55 -43.40
CA ALA A 35 -24.91 13.54 -44.11
C ALA A 35 -24.79 12.11 -43.54
N LYS A 36 -25.77 11.78 -42.70
CA LYS A 36 -26.66 10.60 -42.78
C LYS A 36 -26.03 9.26 -43.24
N LYS A 37 -25.84 8.34 -42.29
CA LYS A 37 -26.39 6.97 -42.37
C LYS A 37 -26.96 6.58 -41.01
N LYS A 38 -28.20 6.08 -41.04
CA LYS A 38 -29.03 5.60 -39.93
C LYS A 38 -29.13 4.06 -40.04
N PRO A 39 -29.77 3.34 -39.11
CA PRO A 39 -29.12 2.61 -38.02
C PRO A 39 -29.27 1.07 -38.14
N VAL A 40 -28.46 0.30 -37.40
CA VAL A 40 -28.80 -1.11 -37.09
C VAL A 40 -28.82 -1.28 -35.58
N ALA A 41 -29.93 -1.85 -35.13
CA ALA A 41 -30.35 -2.03 -33.75
C ALA A 41 -29.56 -3.12 -33.03
N ALA A 42 -29.24 -2.91 -31.75
CA ALA A 42 -29.28 -3.95 -30.72
C ALA A 42 -29.14 -3.36 -29.30
N LYS A 43 -30.29 -3.33 -28.60
CA LYS A 43 -30.52 -3.61 -27.17
C LYS A 43 -29.65 -2.91 -26.12
N THR A 44 -30.16 -1.77 -25.67
CA THR A 44 -30.08 -1.28 -24.28
C THR A 44 -30.86 -2.18 -23.33
N VAL A 45 -30.27 -2.60 -22.21
CA VAL A 45 -30.99 -3.11 -21.03
C VAL A 45 -30.84 -2.08 -19.90
N PRO A 46 -31.94 -1.54 -19.34
CA PRO A 46 -31.88 -0.56 -18.26
C PRO A 46 -31.75 -1.22 -16.88
N ARG A 47 -31.00 -0.55 -16.02
CA ARG A 47 -30.87 -0.74 -14.58
C ARG A 47 -31.95 0.07 -13.84
N LYS A 48 -32.56 -0.54 -12.81
CA LYS A 48 -33.40 -0.01 -11.68
C LYS A 48 -34.56 -1.03 -11.47
N THR A 49 -35.02 -1.44 -10.30
CA THR A 49 -35.11 -0.88 -8.94
C THR A 49 -35.68 -2.00 -8.04
N ALA A 50 -35.33 -2.01 -6.75
CA ALA A 50 -36.03 -2.83 -5.73
C ALA A 50 -37.49 -2.38 -5.54
N PRO A 51 -38.37 -3.23 -4.97
CA PRO A 51 -38.91 -2.89 -3.64
C PRO A 51 -39.14 -4.08 -2.67
N LYS A 52 -39.30 -3.70 -1.40
CA LYS A 52 -39.52 -4.48 -0.17
C LYS A 52 -40.91 -5.14 -0.03
N LYS A 53 -40.96 -6.07 0.95
CA LYS A 53 -42.07 -6.51 1.84
C LYS A 53 -42.81 -7.80 1.46
N SER A 54 -42.70 -8.83 2.31
CA SER A 54 -43.66 -9.10 3.40
C SER A 54 -43.33 -10.43 4.11
N ALA A 55 -43.43 -10.42 5.44
CA ALA A 55 -43.47 -11.62 6.29
C ALA A 55 -44.93 -12.10 6.44
N PRO A 56 -45.16 -13.34 6.93
CA PRO A 56 -45.61 -13.45 8.32
C PRO A 56 -45.09 -14.66 9.13
N LYS A 57 -45.26 -14.51 10.45
CA LYS A 57 -44.82 -15.31 11.62
C LYS A 57 -45.46 -16.70 11.78
N LYS A 58 -44.78 -17.58 12.53
CA LYS A 58 -45.34 -18.46 13.60
C LYS A 58 -44.17 -18.87 14.52
N VAL A 59 -44.04 -18.36 15.76
CA VAL A 59 -44.61 -18.84 17.04
C VAL A 59 -44.39 -20.35 17.18
N VAL A 60 -43.57 -20.86 18.12
CA VAL A 60 -43.97 -21.26 19.49
C VAL A 60 -42.74 -21.33 20.42
N ALA A 61 -42.87 -20.77 21.63
CA ALA A 61 -41.98 -20.98 22.78
C ALA A 61 -42.46 -22.17 23.63
N PRO A 62 -41.60 -22.75 24.49
CA PRO A 62 -42.05 -23.08 25.84
C PRO A 62 -41.04 -22.63 26.92
N LYS A 63 -41.46 -21.77 27.86
CA LYS A 63 -41.94 -22.11 29.22
C LYS A 63 -40.88 -22.74 30.14
N ARG A 64 -40.35 -21.93 31.07
CA ARG A 64 -39.99 -22.32 32.45
C ARG A 64 -41.31 -22.42 33.27
N PRO A 65 -41.46 -23.22 34.35
CA PRO A 65 -40.75 -23.01 35.64
C PRO A 65 -40.49 -24.24 36.59
N ALA A 66 -39.44 -24.13 37.44
CA ALA A 66 -39.20 -24.59 38.85
C ALA A 66 -39.56 -26.04 39.33
N PRO A 67 -39.17 -26.56 40.53
CA PRO A 67 -38.39 -26.01 41.67
C PRO A 67 -37.31 -26.96 42.31
N VAL A 68 -36.47 -26.36 43.16
CA VAL A 68 -35.90 -26.84 44.46
C VAL A 68 -35.62 -28.34 44.66
N VAL A 69 -34.34 -28.69 44.87
CA VAL A 69 -33.94 -29.70 45.87
C VAL A 69 -32.85 -29.11 46.76
N THR A 70 -33.27 -28.86 48.00
CA THR A 70 -32.46 -28.62 49.18
C THR A 70 -31.61 -29.83 49.52
N ILE A 71 -30.29 -29.68 49.63
CA ILE A 71 -29.48 -30.55 50.49
C ILE A 71 -28.87 -29.68 51.57
N ALA A 72 -29.56 -29.65 52.70
CA ALA A 72 -29.01 -29.25 53.97
C ALA A 72 -28.01 -30.33 54.42
N ARG A 73 -26.74 -29.95 54.58
CA ARG A 73 -25.85 -30.63 55.53
C ARG A 73 -25.25 -29.61 56.48
N LYS A 74 -25.29 -30.04 57.74
CA LYS A 74 -25.19 -29.35 59.03
C LYS A 74 -23.91 -28.53 59.25
N PRO A 75 -23.92 -27.64 60.27
CA PRO A 75 -22.91 -26.60 60.49
C PRO A 75 -21.70 -27.08 61.30
N ALA A 76 -20.71 -26.18 61.35
CA ALA A 76 -19.36 -26.21 61.94
C ALA A 76 -19.26 -26.69 63.42
N PRO A 77 -18.05 -27.00 63.93
CA PRO A 77 -17.13 -25.92 64.39
C PRO A 77 -15.62 -26.16 64.17
N GLU A 78 -14.90 -25.09 63.80
CA GLU A 78 -13.49 -24.82 64.17
C GLU A 78 -13.40 -24.61 65.70
N PRO A 79 -12.29 -24.92 66.41
CA PRO A 79 -11.01 -24.20 66.21
C PRO A 79 -9.71 -25.00 66.52
N GLU A 80 -8.59 -24.65 65.88
CA GLU A 80 -7.41 -24.09 66.56
C GLU A 80 -6.17 -23.99 65.63
N PRO A 81 -5.42 -22.87 65.68
CA PRO A 81 -4.30 -22.61 64.79
C PRO A 81 -2.96 -22.98 65.44
N THR A 82 -2.32 -24.05 64.97
CA THR A 82 -0.98 -24.41 65.42
C THR A 82 0.07 -24.25 64.32
N GLN A 83 1.00 -23.34 64.62
CA GLN A 83 2.40 -23.32 64.18
C GLN A 83 2.72 -22.73 62.81
N ARG A 84 2.88 -21.41 62.83
CA ARG A 84 3.82 -20.67 61.99
C ARG A 84 5.21 -21.31 62.08
N LYS A 85 5.66 -21.99 61.04
CA LYS A 85 7.09 -22.22 60.80
C LYS A 85 7.61 -21.21 59.79
N LYS A 86 8.25 -20.16 60.33
CA LYS A 86 9.28 -19.38 59.62
C LYS A 86 10.33 -20.37 59.12
N GLY A 87 10.54 -20.42 57.81
CA GLY A 87 11.52 -21.30 57.22
C GLY A 87 11.86 -20.89 55.80
N VAL A 88 12.87 -20.02 55.69
CA VAL A 88 13.79 -19.89 54.56
C VAL A 88 13.15 -19.61 53.19
N ARG A 89 13.21 -18.34 52.79
CA ARG A 89 13.12 -17.92 51.39
C ARG A 89 14.25 -18.60 50.61
N LYS A 90 14.00 -19.78 50.02
CA LYS A 90 14.81 -20.24 48.88
C LYS A 90 14.34 -19.48 47.65
N ALA A 91 14.88 -18.27 47.49
CA ALA A 91 14.99 -17.66 46.18
C ALA A 91 16.07 -18.45 45.42
N THR A 92 15.69 -19.61 44.88
CA THR A 92 16.43 -20.20 43.77
C THR A 92 16.11 -19.34 42.56
N ILE A 93 16.76 -18.18 42.48
CA ILE A 93 16.93 -17.49 41.21
C ILE A 93 17.78 -18.46 40.41
N SER A 94 17.12 -19.34 39.64
CA SER A 94 17.76 -19.93 38.50
C SER A 94 18.12 -18.75 37.60
N SER A 95 19.34 -18.25 37.75
CA SER A 95 20.04 -17.52 36.71
C SER A 95 20.20 -18.50 35.54
N GLY A 96 19.09 -18.75 34.85
CA GLY A 96 19.09 -19.34 33.54
C GLY A 96 19.79 -18.33 32.65
N VAL A 97 21.03 -18.65 32.33
CA VAL A 97 21.77 -18.28 31.13
C VAL A 97 20.83 -17.62 30.11
N HIS A 98 20.79 -16.29 30.12
CA HIS A 98 20.22 -15.56 28.99
C HIS A 98 21.27 -15.59 27.90
N ASP A 99 21.18 -16.60 27.05
CA ASP A 99 21.99 -16.72 25.85
C ASP A 99 21.93 -15.42 25.03
N GLU A 100 23.13 -15.00 24.63
CA GLU A 100 23.39 -13.78 23.90
C GLU A 100 22.73 -13.81 22.51
N LYS A 101 21.59 -13.12 22.41
CA LYS A 101 21.36 -12.02 21.48
C LYS A 101 19.94 -11.55 21.74
N ALA A 102 19.82 -10.45 22.49
CA ALA A 102 18.57 -9.72 22.56
C ALA A 102 18.27 -9.13 21.17
N THR A 103 17.71 -9.94 20.26
CA THR A 103 16.88 -9.41 19.19
C THR A 103 15.88 -8.50 19.87
N ARG A 104 16.00 -7.19 19.61
CA ARG A 104 15.18 -6.17 20.25
C ARG A 104 13.72 -6.56 20.05
N LYS A 105 13.09 -7.08 21.10
CA LYS A 105 11.70 -7.54 21.03
C LYS A 105 10.83 -6.29 20.91
N LEU A 106 10.17 -6.12 19.77
CA LEU A 106 9.29 -4.98 19.44
C LEU A 106 8.02 -4.89 20.30
N GLY A 107 7.95 -5.66 21.40
CA GLY A 107 6.76 -5.78 22.26
C GLY A 107 5.65 -6.59 21.61
N ARG A 108 4.45 -6.54 22.20
CA ARG A 108 3.24 -7.16 21.64
C ARG A 108 2.65 -6.25 20.56
N SER A 109 2.35 -6.82 19.40
CA SER A 109 1.65 -6.12 18.32
C SER A 109 0.32 -5.55 18.81
N ARG A 110 0.08 -4.26 18.55
CA ARG A 110 -1.18 -3.57 18.89
C ARG A 110 -2.29 -3.85 17.88
N ILE A 111 -1.93 -4.34 16.70
CA ILE A 111 -2.82 -4.57 15.57
C ILE A 111 -3.08 -6.09 15.48
N PRO A 112 -4.34 -6.52 15.34
CA PRO A 112 -4.64 -7.93 15.14
C PRO A 112 -4.09 -8.42 13.79
N ILE A 113 -3.68 -9.69 13.75
CA ILE A 113 -3.05 -10.30 12.56
C ILE A 113 -4.00 -10.30 11.36
N ASP A 114 -5.30 -10.47 11.59
CA ASP A 114 -6.31 -10.50 10.53
C ASP A 114 -6.96 -9.13 10.31
N ALA A 115 -6.36 -8.04 10.80
CA ALA A 115 -6.85 -6.70 10.55
C ALA A 115 -6.75 -6.32 9.06
N PRO A 116 -7.80 -5.71 8.48
CA PRO A 116 -7.74 -5.23 7.10
C PRO A 116 -6.82 -4.02 6.98
N LEU A 117 -5.93 -4.04 5.97
CA LEU A 117 -4.94 -2.99 5.73
C LEU A 117 -5.59 -1.63 5.44
N ASP A 118 -6.76 -1.61 4.80
CA ASP A 118 -7.49 -0.37 4.53
C ASP A 118 -7.88 0.40 5.79
N VAL A 119 -8.18 -0.32 6.88
CA VAL A 119 -8.53 0.29 8.17
C VAL A 119 -7.28 0.69 8.93
N VAL A 120 -6.23 -0.14 8.90
CA VAL A 120 -4.95 0.16 9.55
C VAL A 120 -4.28 1.39 8.94
N PHE A 121 -4.37 1.55 7.61
CA PHE A 121 -3.76 2.63 6.84
C PHE A 121 -4.79 3.65 6.33
N GLN A 122 -5.83 3.95 7.10
CA GLN A 122 -6.90 4.88 6.70
C GLN A 122 -6.39 6.29 6.37
N ASN A 123 -5.32 6.74 7.03
CA ASN A 123 -4.75 8.07 6.80
C ASN A 123 -3.76 8.11 5.62
N ASP A 124 -3.34 6.96 5.10
CA ASP A 124 -2.36 6.85 4.02
C ASP A 124 -3.03 6.29 2.76
N ILE A 125 -3.40 7.19 1.85
CA ILE A 125 -4.05 6.84 0.58
C ILE A 125 -3.10 6.04 -0.31
N GLN A 126 -1.81 6.40 -0.33
CA GLN A 126 -0.81 5.77 -1.20
C GLN A 126 -0.55 4.33 -0.77
N ALA A 127 -0.46 4.08 0.53
CA ALA A 127 -0.32 2.73 1.06
C ALA A 127 -1.52 1.85 0.68
N ARG A 128 -2.75 2.36 0.80
CA ARG A 128 -3.95 1.60 0.40
C ARG A 128 -3.96 1.27 -1.09
N GLU A 129 -3.64 2.24 -1.95
CA GLU A 129 -3.56 2.01 -3.39
C GLU A 129 -2.49 0.97 -3.74
N ALA A 130 -1.34 1.01 -3.07
CA ALA A 130 -0.28 0.02 -3.24
C ALA A 130 -0.73 -1.39 -2.81
N PHE A 131 -1.38 -1.52 -1.64
CA PHE A 131 -1.88 -2.81 -1.17
C PHE A 131 -3.01 -3.37 -2.04
N MET A 132 -3.92 -2.52 -2.49
CA MET A 132 -4.95 -2.90 -3.48
C MET A 132 -4.33 -3.40 -4.77
N PHE A 133 -3.29 -2.71 -5.29
CA PHE A 133 -2.59 -3.14 -6.50
C PHE A 133 -1.87 -4.48 -6.31
N LEU A 134 -1.24 -4.68 -5.15
CA LEU A 134 -0.54 -5.93 -4.80
C LEU A 134 -1.51 -7.07 -4.47
N GLY A 135 -2.80 -6.79 -4.27
CA GLY A 135 -3.81 -7.77 -3.87
C GLY A 135 -3.67 -8.23 -2.41
N ILE A 136 -3.05 -7.41 -1.56
CA ILE A 136 -2.81 -7.71 -0.14
C ILE A 136 -3.90 -7.00 0.67
N HIS A 137 -4.64 -7.76 1.48
CA HIS A 137 -5.82 -7.21 2.18
C HIS A 137 -5.66 -7.19 3.69
N SER A 138 -4.80 -8.05 4.26
CA SER A 138 -4.63 -8.21 5.71
C SER A 138 -3.17 -8.05 6.15
N ILE A 139 -2.97 -7.81 7.45
CA ILE A 139 -1.63 -7.74 8.06
C ILE A 139 -0.89 -9.08 7.91
N ARG A 140 -1.59 -10.21 8.07
CA ARG A 140 -1.05 -11.55 7.84
C ARG A 140 -0.43 -11.71 6.45
N ASP A 141 -1.10 -11.17 5.43
CA ASP A 141 -0.62 -11.27 4.05
C ASP A 141 0.57 -10.34 3.82
N LEU A 142 0.58 -9.17 4.47
CA LEU A 142 1.68 -8.21 4.38
C LEU A 142 2.97 -8.76 5.00
N GLU A 143 2.86 -9.46 6.13
CA GLU A 143 4.00 -10.06 6.85
C GLU A 143 4.70 -11.18 6.07
N GLN A 144 4.07 -11.73 5.02
CA GLN A 144 4.68 -12.76 4.16
C GLN A 144 5.71 -12.19 3.19
N PHE A 145 5.71 -10.88 2.96
CA PHE A 145 6.57 -10.24 1.98
C PHE A 145 7.75 -9.51 2.63
N ASN A 146 8.92 -9.62 2.00
CA ASN A 146 10.02 -8.72 2.30
C ASN A 146 9.77 -7.33 1.72
N PRO A 147 10.34 -6.27 2.29
CA PRO A 147 10.21 -4.92 1.76
C PRO A 147 10.69 -4.81 0.30
N ASP A 148 11.82 -5.45 -0.02
CA ASP A 148 12.38 -5.43 -1.38
C ASP A 148 11.46 -6.16 -2.39
N ASP A 149 10.79 -7.23 -1.95
CA ASP A 149 9.84 -7.98 -2.79
C ASP A 149 8.60 -7.14 -3.10
N LEU A 150 8.11 -6.36 -2.12
CA LEU A 150 6.99 -5.43 -2.33
C LEU A 150 7.35 -4.37 -3.36
N VAL A 151 8.54 -3.77 -3.26
CA VAL A 151 9.03 -2.76 -4.23
C VAL A 151 9.17 -3.37 -5.61
N LEU A 152 9.72 -4.58 -5.71
CA LEU A 152 9.90 -5.26 -6.99
C LEU A 152 8.55 -5.56 -7.66
N ARG A 153 7.58 -6.08 -6.91
CA ARG A 153 6.23 -6.37 -7.43
C ARG A 153 5.47 -5.13 -7.83
N LEU A 154 5.59 -4.05 -7.05
CA LEU A 154 4.93 -2.79 -7.35
C LEU A 154 5.53 -2.12 -8.59
N THR A 155 6.85 -2.14 -8.74
CA THR A 155 7.56 -1.44 -9.83
C THR A 155 7.74 -2.28 -11.09
N GLY A 156 7.67 -3.60 -11.01
CA GLY A 156 7.87 -4.51 -12.15
C GLY A 156 6.92 -4.24 -13.32
N PRO A 157 5.59 -4.25 -13.11
CA PRO A 157 4.62 -3.94 -14.18
C PRO A 157 4.80 -2.54 -14.76
N ALA A 158 5.19 -1.57 -13.95
CA ALA A 158 5.49 -0.22 -14.40
C ALA A 158 6.71 -0.20 -15.33
N LYS A 159 7.82 -0.85 -14.94
CA LYS A 159 9.03 -0.99 -15.77
C LYS A 159 8.73 -1.66 -17.11
N LEU A 160 7.94 -2.74 -17.13
CA LEU A 160 7.53 -3.41 -18.36
C LEU A 160 6.70 -2.50 -19.27
N THR A 161 5.79 -1.73 -18.69
CA THR A 161 4.95 -0.79 -19.44
C THR A 161 5.76 0.35 -20.03
N VAL A 162 6.68 0.94 -19.26
CA VAL A 162 7.65 1.93 -19.76
C VAL A 162 8.49 1.33 -20.89
N GLY A 163 9.00 0.10 -20.72
CA GLY A 163 9.74 -0.59 -21.77
C GLY A 163 8.94 -0.76 -23.07
N ARG A 164 7.64 -1.10 -22.98
CA ARG A 164 6.75 -1.16 -24.15
C ARG A 164 6.55 0.21 -24.80
N ILE A 165 6.34 1.26 -24.01
CA ILE A 165 6.20 2.64 -24.51
C ILE A 165 7.47 3.05 -25.27
N ARG A 166 8.66 2.82 -24.70
CA ARG A 166 9.95 3.14 -25.34
C ARG A 166 10.09 2.45 -26.70
N LYS A 167 9.78 1.15 -26.78
CA LYS A 167 9.80 0.40 -28.05
C LYS A 167 8.83 0.96 -29.09
N ILE A 168 7.60 1.26 -28.69
CA ILE A 168 6.59 1.83 -29.59
C ILE A 168 7.05 3.20 -30.11
N LEU A 169 7.60 4.05 -29.24
CA LEU A 169 8.14 5.34 -29.64
C LEU A 169 9.30 5.18 -30.63
N ALA A 170 10.27 4.32 -30.33
CA ALA A 170 11.43 4.07 -31.20
C ALA A 170 11.01 3.56 -32.59
N MET A 171 10.03 2.65 -32.67
CA MET A 171 9.44 2.21 -33.95
C MET A 171 8.84 3.34 -34.78
N ASN A 172 8.40 4.43 -34.12
CA ASN A 172 7.83 5.60 -34.75
C ASN A 172 8.84 6.76 -34.87
N ASN A 173 10.15 6.49 -34.77
CA ASN A 173 11.22 7.49 -34.81
C ASN A 173 11.04 8.61 -33.76
N ARG A 174 10.59 8.25 -32.55
CA ARG A 174 10.42 9.16 -31.40
C ARG A 174 11.06 8.55 -30.15
N CYS A 175 11.35 9.38 -29.16
CA CYS A 175 11.89 8.95 -27.87
C CYS A 175 11.30 9.76 -26.71
N LEU A 176 11.49 9.28 -25.49
CA LEU A 176 11.25 10.06 -24.28
C LEU A 176 12.42 11.03 -24.06
N SER A 177 12.23 12.05 -23.23
CA SER A 177 13.31 12.97 -22.86
C SER A 177 14.48 12.22 -22.22
N ASN A 178 15.69 12.44 -22.73
CA ASN A 178 16.94 11.75 -22.33
C ASN A 178 16.97 10.24 -22.61
N ASP A 179 16.19 9.75 -23.57
CA ASP A 179 16.12 8.33 -23.95
C ASP A 179 16.49 8.09 -25.42
N GLU A 180 17.33 8.97 -25.98
CA GLU A 180 17.75 8.95 -27.39
C GLU A 180 18.64 7.74 -27.70
N GLU A 181 19.58 7.41 -26.80
CA GLU A 181 20.50 6.28 -26.96
C GLU A 181 19.75 4.95 -27.14
N PHE A 182 18.76 4.68 -26.27
CA PHE A 182 17.94 3.47 -26.39
C PHE A 182 17.15 3.43 -27.69
N ALA A 183 16.60 4.56 -28.14
CA ALA A 183 15.82 4.61 -29.37
C ALA A 183 16.69 4.29 -30.59
N LEU A 184 17.91 4.83 -30.64
CA LEU A 184 18.89 4.53 -31.69
C LEU A 184 19.34 3.07 -31.66
N GLU A 185 19.74 2.56 -30.49
CA GLU A 185 20.12 1.15 -30.33
C GLU A 185 19.00 0.19 -30.75
N PHE A 186 17.76 0.49 -30.38
CA PHE A 186 16.60 -0.32 -30.73
C PHE A 186 16.28 -0.26 -32.23
N GLN A 187 16.48 0.90 -32.86
CA GLN A 187 16.32 1.06 -34.31
C GLN A 187 17.39 0.29 -35.09
N ASP A 188 18.63 0.32 -34.62
CA ASP A 188 19.73 -0.49 -35.17
C ASP A 188 19.47 -1.98 -35.02
N LEU A 189 18.93 -2.42 -33.88
CA LEU A 189 18.50 -3.80 -33.66
C LEU A 189 17.38 -4.24 -34.61
N LEU A 190 16.50 -3.32 -35.02
CA LEU A 190 15.41 -3.60 -35.97
C LEU A 190 15.89 -3.61 -37.42
N SER A 191 16.91 -2.79 -37.76
CA SER A 191 17.44 -2.69 -39.13
C SER A 191 18.45 -3.81 -39.46
N ARG A 192 19.04 -4.42 -38.44
CA ARG A 192 19.91 -5.60 -38.61
C ARG A 192 19.10 -6.78 -39.18
N PRO A 193 19.55 -7.39 -40.29
CA PRO A 193 18.94 -8.62 -40.79
C PRO A 193 19.07 -9.71 -39.72
N ARG A 194 17.98 -10.43 -39.45
CA ARG A 194 18.04 -11.65 -38.63
C ARG A 194 18.76 -12.71 -39.46
N GLU A 195 20.03 -12.93 -39.15
CA GLU A 195 20.78 -14.12 -39.58
C GLU A 195 20.30 -15.37 -38.83
#